data_AF-A0A9D1HDF7-F1
#
_entry.id   AF-A0A9D1HDF7-F1
#
_cell.length_a   1.000
_cell.length_b   1.000
_cell.length_c   1.000
_cell.angle_alpha   90.00
_cell.angle_beta   90.00
_cell.angle_gamma   90.00
#
_symmetry.space_group_name_H-M   'P 1'
#
loop_
_entity.id
_entity.type
_entity.pdbx_description
1 polymer ?
#
loop_
_entity_poly.entity_id
_entity_poly.type
_entity_poly.pdbx_seq_one_letter_code
_entity_poly.pdbx_strand_id
1 'polypeptide(L)'
;MAELKIISMDEVQSKEVNWLWYPYIPYGKITIIQGDPGEGKTTLALRLAALLSKGEALPYDDTEREPVKIIYQTAEDGLEDTIKPRLEAAEADCTQIKVIDESEAALSMLDERIEKAIIEVGARVVILDPIQAYVGANINMNNANEVRNVMAQLGRIAEKYDCAILLVGHMNKGSGNKSSYRGLGSIDFQASA
;
A
#
# COMPACT_ATOMS: atom_id res chain seq x y z
N MET A 1 29.25 13.55 -13.42
CA MET A 1 29.26 13.47 -11.95
C MET A 1 28.16 14.37 -11.45
N ALA A 2 27.29 13.91 -10.54
CA ALA A 2 26.32 14.80 -9.92
C ALA A 2 27.06 15.81 -9.02
N GLU A 3 26.68 17.08 -9.05
CA GLU A 3 27.26 18.09 -8.16
C GLU A 3 26.78 17.86 -6.72
N LEU A 4 27.70 17.99 -5.75
CA LEU A 4 27.36 17.91 -4.33
C LEU A 4 26.48 19.10 -3.95
N LYS A 5 25.22 18.83 -3.59
CA LYS A 5 24.30 19.81 -3.01
C LYS A 5 24.04 19.47 -1.54
N ILE A 6 24.50 20.33 -0.64
CA ILE A 6 24.19 20.27 0.80
C ILE A 6 23.11 21.32 1.06
N ILE A 7 22.05 20.95 1.77
CA ILE A 7 21.00 21.85 2.24
C ILE A 7 21.03 21.90 3.77
N SER A 8 20.73 23.05 4.37
CA SER A 8 20.70 23.18 5.83
C SER A 8 19.30 22.89 6.38
N MET A 9 19.21 22.23 7.53
CA MET A 9 17.91 21.84 8.08
C MET A 9 17.04 23.03 8.54
N ASP A 10 17.63 24.20 8.80
CA ASP A 10 16.89 25.45 9.05
C ASP A 10 16.24 26.04 7.79
N GLU A 11 16.71 25.66 6.60
CA GLU A 11 16.10 26.03 5.32
C GLU A 11 14.94 25.09 4.93
N VAL A 12 14.84 23.92 5.58
CA VAL A 12 13.80 22.94 5.32
C VAL A 12 12.52 23.34 6.05
N GLN A 13 11.51 23.72 5.28
CA GLN A 13 10.18 24.01 5.80
C GLN A 13 9.53 22.72 6.33
N SER A 14 9.09 22.74 7.59
CA SER A 14 8.27 21.67 8.16
C SER A 14 6.95 21.56 7.37
N LYS A 15 6.53 20.33 7.08
CA LYS A 15 5.24 20.04 6.46
C LYS A 15 4.41 19.16 7.39
N GLU A 16 3.14 19.48 7.53
CA GLU A 16 2.20 18.59 8.21
C GLU A 16 1.97 17.33 7.36
N VAL A 17 1.84 16.20 8.05
CA VAL A 17 1.50 14.93 7.39
C VAL A 17 0.00 14.91 7.16
N ASN A 18 -0.41 14.70 5.91
CA ASN A 18 -1.80 14.45 5.56
C ASN A 18 -2.14 12.97 5.81
N TRP A 19 -3.30 12.68 6.40
CA TRP A 19 -3.66 11.32 6.82
C TRP A 19 -4.91 10.82 6.10
N LEU A 20 -4.84 9.58 5.62
CA LEU A 20 -6.02 8.81 5.23
C LEU A 20 -6.75 8.30 6.49
N TRP A 21 -5.97 7.84 7.48
CA TRP A 21 -6.46 7.36 8.76
C TRP A 21 -5.44 7.65 9.85
N TYR A 22 -5.69 8.64 10.71
CA TYR A 22 -4.73 8.97 11.77
C TYR A 22 -4.82 7.96 12.93
N PRO A 23 -3.68 7.52 13.53
CA PRO A 23 -2.28 7.75 13.16
C PRO A 23 -1.68 6.59 12.33
N TYR A 24 -2.51 5.85 11.57
CA TYR A 24 -2.15 4.56 10.98
C TYR A 24 -1.70 4.64 9.52
N ILE A 25 -2.40 5.44 8.69
CA ILE A 25 -2.20 5.47 7.23
C ILE A 25 -2.02 6.93 6.78
N PRO A 26 -0.78 7.38 6.56
CA PRO A 26 -0.51 8.67 5.96
C PRO A 26 -0.64 8.63 4.43
N TYR A 27 -1.09 9.74 3.84
CA TYR A 27 -0.95 9.93 2.39
C TYR A 27 0.52 10.15 2.03
N GLY A 28 0.87 9.83 0.78
CA GLY A 28 2.23 10.01 0.27
C GLY A 28 3.24 8.98 0.78
N LYS A 29 2.77 7.89 1.42
CA LYS A 29 3.59 6.89 2.11
C LYS A 29 3.08 5.47 1.85
N ILE A 30 3.92 4.50 2.21
CA ILE A 30 3.60 3.08 2.20
C ILE A 30 3.26 2.63 3.62
N THR A 31 2.13 1.94 3.79
CA THR A 31 1.74 1.24 5.01
C THR A 31 1.65 -0.25 4.73
N ILE A 32 2.19 -1.08 5.64
CA ILE A 32 2.14 -2.54 5.52
C ILE A 32 1.15 -3.10 6.55
N ILE A 33 0.16 -3.88 6.10
CA ILE A 33 -0.75 -4.64 6.95
C ILE A 33 -0.25 -6.07 7.00
N GLN A 34 0.25 -6.49 8.16
CA GLN A 34 0.90 -7.79 8.34
C GLN A 34 0.28 -8.60 9.47
N GLY A 35 0.27 -9.92 9.30
CA GLY A 35 -0.35 -10.89 10.21
C GLY A 35 -0.36 -12.29 9.60
N ASP A 36 -0.65 -13.30 10.41
CA ASP A 36 -0.63 -14.70 9.98
C ASP A 36 -1.75 -14.99 8.95
N PRO A 37 -1.57 -15.99 8.07
CA PRO A 37 -2.63 -16.41 7.15
C PRO A 37 -3.94 -16.69 7.89
N GLY A 38 -5.06 -16.18 7.36
CA GLY A 38 -6.39 -16.34 7.98
C GLY A 38 -6.77 -15.31 9.06
N GLU A 39 -5.90 -14.37 9.44
CA GLU A 39 -6.20 -13.35 10.47
C GLU A 39 -7.01 -12.15 9.96
N GLY A 40 -7.69 -12.27 8.81
CA GLY A 40 -8.61 -11.23 8.33
C GLY A 40 -7.97 -9.97 7.75
N LYS A 41 -6.70 -10.01 7.31
CA LYS A 41 -6.03 -8.85 6.68
C LYS A 41 -6.73 -8.36 5.42
N THR A 42 -7.03 -9.28 4.49
CA THR A 42 -7.82 -8.99 3.28
C THR A 42 -9.19 -8.45 3.65
N THR A 43 -9.83 -9.03 4.68
CA THR A 43 -11.12 -8.53 5.20
C THR A 43 -11.01 -7.09 5.70
N LEU A 44 -9.95 -6.75 6.45
CA LEU A 44 -9.68 -5.38 6.88
C LEU A 44 -9.45 -4.45 5.67
N ALA A 45 -8.62 -4.86 4.71
CA ALA A 45 -8.33 -4.08 3.52
C ALA A 45 -9.58 -3.79 2.68
N LEU A 46 -10.44 -4.80 2.46
CA LEU A 46 -11.71 -4.64 1.76
C LEU A 46 -12.70 -3.77 2.54
N ARG A 47 -12.74 -3.88 3.88
CA ARG A 47 -13.61 -3.03 4.69
C ARG A 47 -13.18 -1.58 4.67
N LEU A 48 -11.87 -1.31 4.71
CA LEU A 48 -11.32 0.03 4.52
C LEU A 48 -11.69 0.57 3.13
N ALA A 49 -11.48 -0.21 2.07
CA ALA A 49 -11.86 0.19 0.71
C ALA A 49 -13.36 0.52 0.61
N ALA A 50 -14.23 -0.28 1.24
CA ALA A 50 -15.67 -0.05 1.25
C ALA A 50 -16.06 1.26 1.93
N LEU A 51 -15.54 1.54 3.14
CA LEU A 51 -15.81 2.80 3.84
C LEU A 51 -15.30 4.01 3.03
N LEU A 52 -14.06 3.91 2.54
CA LEU A 52 -13.41 4.96 1.76
C LEU A 52 -14.12 5.24 0.44
N SER A 53 -14.62 4.21 -0.23
CA SER A 53 -15.38 4.35 -1.48
C SER A 53 -16.66 5.17 -1.33
N LYS A 54 -17.19 5.29 -0.11
CA LYS A 54 -18.38 6.10 0.21
C LYS A 54 -18.07 7.40 0.93
N GLY A 55 -16.79 7.66 1.25
CA GLY A 55 -16.40 8.78 2.11
C GLY A 55 -16.84 8.62 3.57
N GLU A 56 -17.15 7.39 4.00
CA GLU A 56 -17.57 7.14 5.37
C GLU A 56 -16.40 7.25 6.35
N ALA A 57 -16.73 7.58 7.59
CA ALA A 57 -15.79 7.63 8.69
C ALA A 57 -15.10 6.27 8.89
N LEU A 58 -13.77 6.32 9.05
CA LEU A 58 -13.01 5.16 9.49
C LEU A 58 -13.19 4.95 11.00
N PRO A 59 -12.89 3.76 11.55
CA PRO A 59 -13.02 3.52 12.98
C PRO A 59 -12.23 4.53 13.80
N TYR A 60 -12.90 5.18 14.76
CA TYR A 60 -12.32 6.21 15.64
C TYR A 60 -11.75 7.42 14.89
N ASP A 61 -12.29 7.73 13.72
CA ASP A 61 -11.89 8.86 12.88
C ASP A 61 -13.09 9.73 12.56
N ASP A 62 -13.07 10.98 13.03
CA ASP A 62 -14.15 11.95 12.83
C ASP A 62 -13.93 12.82 11.57
N THR A 63 -12.93 12.47 10.74
CA THR A 63 -12.61 13.23 9.53
C THR A 63 -13.67 13.01 8.45
N GLU A 64 -14.44 14.06 8.17
CA GLU A 64 -15.31 14.14 6.99
C GLU A 64 -14.47 14.09 5.71
N ARG A 65 -14.88 13.27 4.75
CA ARG A 65 -14.18 13.11 3.47
C ARG A 65 -15.15 12.80 2.34
N GLU A 66 -14.78 13.25 1.15
CA GLU A 66 -15.43 12.81 -0.08
C GLU A 66 -15.09 11.34 -0.39
N PRO A 67 -15.92 10.64 -1.18
CA PRO A 67 -15.59 9.34 -1.75
C PRO A 67 -14.19 9.28 -2.33
N VAL A 68 -13.42 8.29 -1.91
CA VAL A 68 -12.02 8.10 -2.29
C VAL A 68 -11.94 7.06 -3.39
N LYS A 69 -11.22 7.38 -4.46
CA LYS A 69 -10.93 6.41 -5.52
C LYS A 69 -9.78 5.49 -5.12
N ILE A 70 -10.01 4.19 -5.26
CA ILE A 70 -9.11 3.13 -4.82
C ILE A 70 -8.73 2.25 -6.01
N ILE A 71 -7.45 1.88 -6.11
CA ILE A 71 -7.03 0.74 -6.92
C ILE A 71 -6.79 -0.43 -5.96
N TYR A 72 -7.51 -1.53 -6.16
CA TYR A 72 -7.32 -2.76 -5.40
C TYR A 72 -6.80 -3.85 -6.35
N GLN A 73 -5.65 -4.42 -6.05
CA GLN A 73 -5.06 -5.47 -6.85
C GLN A 73 -4.88 -6.74 -6.00
N THR A 74 -5.34 -7.87 -6.54
CA THR A 74 -5.11 -9.18 -5.93
C THR A 74 -4.77 -10.24 -6.97
N ALA A 75 -3.91 -11.17 -6.57
CA ALA A 75 -3.50 -12.33 -7.36
C ALA A 75 -3.88 -13.65 -6.67
N GLU A 76 -4.46 -13.59 -5.46
CA GLU A 76 -4.84 -14.77 -4.68
C GLU A 76 -6.33 -15.09 -4.80
N ASP A 77 -7.18 -14.06 -4.77
CA ASP A 77 -8.64 -14.19 -4.73
C ASP A 77 -9.26 -13.78 -6.08
N GLY A 78 -10.28 -14.51 -6.52
CA GLY A 78 -11.02 -14.19 -7.75
C GLY A 78 -11.82 -12.89 -7.64
N LEU A 79 -11.75 -12.03 -8.66
CA LEU A 79 -12.48 -10.76 -8.65
C LEU A 79 -14.00 -10.97 -8.62
N GLU A 80 -14.52 -11.90 -9.44
CA GLU A 80 -15.95 -12.11 -9.64
C GLU A 80 -16.61 -12.91 -8.52
N ASP A 81 -15.92 -13.92 -7.99
CA ASP A 81 -16.48 -14.88 -7.02
C ASP A 81 -16.12 -14.57 -5.57
N THR A 82 -15.10 -13.75 -5.32
CA THR A 82 -14.55 -13.52 -3.99
C THR A 82 -14.49 -12.04 -3.63
N ILE A 83 -13.75 -11.23 -4.39
CA ILE A 83 -13.53 -9.82 -4.05
C ILE A 83 -14.80 -9.00 -4.21
N LYS A 84 -15.45 -9.05 -5.38
CA LYS A 84 -16.66 -8.27 -5.65
C LYS A 84 -17.80 -8.62 -4.69
N PRO A 85 -18.14 -9.90 -4.43
CA PRO A 85 -19.17 -10.23 -3.44
C PRO A 85 -18.84 -9.74 -2.03
N ARG A 86 -17.56 -9.76 -1.61
CA ARG A 86 -17.14 -9.23 -0.30
C ARG A 86 -17.24 -7.71 -0.22
N LEU A 87 -16.93 -6.99 -1.30
CA LEU A 87 -17.12 -5.54 -1.39
C LEU A 87 -18.60 -5.16 -1.35
N GLU A 88 -19.44 -5.89 -2.10
CA GLU A 88 -20.89 -5.69 -2.10
C GLU A 88 -21.50 -6.00 -0.71
N ALA A 89 -21.07 -7.08 -0.07
CA ALA A 89 -21.47 -7.40 1.31
C ALA A 89 -20.99 -6.36 2.34
N ALA A 90 -19.90 -5.66 2.04
CA ALA A 90 -19.41 -4.52 2.83
C ALA A 90 -20.08 -3.19 2.44
N GLU A 91 -21.04 -3.21 1.51
CA GLU A 91 -21.76 -2.04 0.98
C GLU A 91 -20.83 -1.02 0.31
N ALA A 92 -19.75 -1.48 -0.34
CA ALA A 92 -18.83 -0.61 -1.06
C ALA A 92 -19.50 0.05 -2.28
N ASP A 93 -19.12 1.29 -2.58
CA ASP A 93 -19.34 1.86 -3.91
C ASP A 93 -18.26 1.34 -4.87
N CYS A 94 -18.57 0.22 -5.53
CA CYS A 94 -17.68 -0.40 -6.52
C CYS A 94 -17.35 0.51 -7.71
N THR A 95 -18.06 1.64 -7.93
CA THR A 95 -17.68 2.61 -8.97
C THR A 95 -16.41 3.38 -8.62
N GLN A 96 -16.06 3.49 -7.32
CA GLN A 96 -14.82 4.12 -6.85
C GLN A 96 -13.64 3.14 -6.73
N ILE A 97 -13.87 1.84 -6.88
CA ILE A 97 -12.83 0.80 -6.75
C ILE A 97 -12.47 0.27 -8.13
N LYS A 98 -11.19 0.32 -8.49
CA LYS A 98 -10.65 -0.10 -9.78
C LYS A 98 -9.63 -1.22 -9.60
N VAL A 99 -9.45 -2.00 -10.65
CA VAL A 99 -8.44 -3.06 -10.74
C VAL A 99 -7.68 -2.83 -12.04
N ILE A 100 -6.37 -3.06 -12.04
CA ILE A 100 -5.57 -3.08 -13.27
C ILE A 100 -5.78 -4.46 -13.91
N ASP A 101 -6.14 -4.47 -15.19
CA ASP A 101 -6.30 -5.71 -15.94
C ASP A 101 -4.92 -6.36 -16.17
N GLU A 102 -4.76 -7.58 -15.65
CA GLU A 102 -3.54 -8.39 -15.74
C GLU A 102 -3.68 -9.54 -16.74
N SER A 103 -4.78 -9.60 -17.52
CA SER A 103 -5.06 -10.71 -18.44
C SER A 103 -4.00 -10.88 -19.54
N GLU A 104 -3.39 -9.79 -19.99
CA GLU A 104 -2.30 -9.82 -20.98
C GLU A 104 -0.92 -9.93 -20.35
N ALA A 105 -0.71 -9.31 -19.19
CA ALA A 105 0.58 -9.27 -18.51
C ALA A 105 0.43 -9.09 -17.00
N ALA A 106 1.11 -9.95 -16.24
CA ALA A 106 1.21 -9.85 -14.79
C ALA A 106 1.80 -8.49 -14.35
N LEU A 107 1.27 -7.94 -13.27
CA LEU A 107 1.68 -6.67 -12.69
C LEU A 107 2.82 -6.90 -11.69
N SER A 108 3.73 -5.92 -11.59
CA SER A 108 4.69 -5.84 -10.49
C SER A 108 4.75 -4.42 -9.94
N MET A 109 5.30 -4.27 -8.74
CA MET A 109 5.47 -2.98 -8.07
C MET A 109 6.42 -2.02 -8.80
N LEU A 110 7.25 -2.54 -9.70
CA LEU A 110 8.14 -1.75 -10.56
C LEU A 110 7.47 -1.33 -11.87
N ASP A 111 6.28 -1.85 -12.16
CA ASP A 111 5.58 -1.62 -13.41
C ASP A 111 5.03 -0.18 -13.49
N GLU A 112 5.27 0.47 -14.62
CA GLU A 112 4.78 1.83 -14.88
C GLU A 112 3.25 1.93 -14.91
N ARG A 113 2.55 0.80 -15.14
CA ARG A 113 1.09 0.73 -15.11
C ARG A 113 0.51 1.15 -13.76
N ILE A 114 1.24 0.97 -12.65
CA ILE A 114 0.79 1.46 -11.33
C ILE A 114 0.70 2.98 -11.32
N GLU A 115 1.76 3.67 -11.74
CA GLU A 115 1.77 5.13 -11.79
C GLU A 115 0.73 5.67 -12.78
N LYS A 116 0.63 5.06 -13.96
CA LYS A 116 -0.39 5.42 -14.97
C LYS A 116 -1.81 5.28 -14.43
N ALA A 117 -2.12 4.16 -13.78
CA ALA A 117 -3.44 3.92 -13.20
C ALA A 117 -3.78 4.92 -12.08
N ILE A 118 -2.82 5.26 -11.21
CA ILE A 118 -3.00 6.29 -10.18
C ILE A 118 -3.42 7.62 -10.81
N ILE A 119 -2.74 8.03 -11.88
CA ILE A 119 -3.02 9.28 -12.60
C ILE A 119 -4.39 9.23 -13.28
N GLU A 120 -4.65 8.21 -14.08
CA GLU A 120 -5.86 8.10 -14.90
C GLU A 120 -7.13 8.00 -14.06
N VAL A 121 -7.08 7.22 -12.98
CA VAL A 121 -8.20 7.09 -12.04
C VAL A 121 -8.31 8.35 -11.17
N GLY A 122 -7.19 9.00 -10.86
CA GLY A 122 -7.09 9.94 -9.74
C GLY A 122 -7.18 9.20 -8.40
N ALA A 123 -6.58 8.01 -8.34
CA ALA A 123 -6.62 7.18 -7.15
C ALA A 123 -5.81 7.82 -6.03
N ARG A 124 -6.37 7.81 -4.82
CA ARG A 124 -5.67 8.29 -3.61
C ARG A 124 -5.27 7.14 -2.69
N VAL A 125 -5.71 5.92 -3.02
CA VAL A 125 -5.35 4.69 -2.31
C VAL A 125 -5.04 3.60 -3.31
N VAL A 126 -3.92 2.90 -3.13
CA VAL A 126 -3.59 1.65 -3.83
C VAL A 126 -3.44 0.55 -2.80
N ILE A 127 -4.11 -0.58 -3.00
CA ILE A 127 -4.04 -1.76 -2.14
C ILE A 127 -3.49 -2.92 -2.96
N LEU A 128 -2.38 -3.51 -2.52
CA LEU A 128 -1.77 -4.68 -3.14
C LEU A 128 -1.84 -5.85 -2.16
N ASP A 129 -2.66 -6.86 -2.49
CA ASP A 129 -2.96 -8.00 -1.62
C ASP A 129 -2.81 -9.35 -2.35
N PRO A 130 -1.72 -10.11 -2.12
CA PRO A 130 -0.62 -9.86 -1.17
C PRO A 130 0.59 -9.15 -1.83
N ILE A 131 1.43 -8.50 -1.02
CA ILE A 131 2.75 -7.94 -1.41
C ILE A 131 3.60 -8.96 -2.17
N GLN A 132 3.61 -10.22 -1.73
CA GLN A 132 4.41 -11.30 -2.32
C GLN A 132 4.11 -11.50 -3.81
N ALA A 133 2.87 -11.30 -4.24
CA ALA A 133 2.48 -11.48 -5.63
C ALA A 133 3.03 -10.38 -6.54
N TYR A 134 3.24 -9.16 -6.00
CA TYR A 134 3.58 -7.99 -6.80
C TYR A 134 5.05 -7.57 -6.72
N VAL A 135 5.85 -8.14 -5.81
CA VAL A 135 7.29 -7.80 -5.73
C VAL A 135 8.02 -8.11 -7.04
N GLY A 136 7.54 -9.11 -7.80
CA GLY A 136 8.03 -9.45 -9.15
C GLY A 136 8.78 -10.78 -9.20
N ALA A 137 8.55 -11.54 -10.27
CA ALA A 137 8.99 -12.95 -10.38
C ALA A 137 10.52 -13.16 -10.28
N ASN A 138 11.32 -12.13 -10.59
CA ASN A 138 12.78 -12.20 -10.59
C ASN A 138 13.43 -11.55 -9.36
N ILE A 139 12.63 -11.13 -8.37
CA ILE A 139 13.14 -10.46 -7.17
C ILE A 139 13.27 -11.45 -6.03
N ASN A 140 14.47 -11.57 -5.50
CA ASN A 140 14.71 -12.35 -4.30
C ASN A 140 14.26 -11.56 -3.07
N MET A 141 13.13 -11.93 -2.48
CA MET A 141 12.61 -11.30 -1.27
C MET A 141 13.54 -11.43 -0.05
N ASN A 142 14.53 -12.32 -0.08
CA ASN A 142 15.56 -12.41 0.96
C ASN A 142 16.75 -11.46 0.70
N ASN A 143 16.81 -10.84 -0.48
CA ASN A 143 17.79 -9.81 -0.80
C ASN A 143 17.24 -8.42 -0.41
N ALA A 144 17.71 -7.90 0.72
CA ALA A 144 17.28 -6.61 1.24
C ALA A 144 17.47 -5.46 0.25
N ASN A 145 18.49 -5.51 -0.62
CA ASN A 145 18.75 -4.44 -1.59
C ASN A 145 17.72 -4.42 -2.71
N GLU A 146 17.28 -5.58 -3.20
CA GLU A 146 16.28 -5.65 -4.26
C GLU A 146 14.91 -5.19 -3.74
N VAL A 147 14.52 -5.63 -2.55
CA VAL A 147 13.26 -5.17 -1.93
C VAL A 147 13.30 -3.68 -1.63
N ARG A 148 14.45 -3.15 -1.18
CA ARG A 148 14.62 -1.70 -0.94
C ARG A 148 14.41 -0.89 -2.22
N ASN A 149 14.89 -1.36 -3.37
CA ASN A 149 14.69 -0.68 -4.65
C ASN A 149 13.21 -0.60 -5.04
N VAL A 150 12.47 -1.70 -4.87
CA VAL A 150 11.02 -1.76 -5.11
C VAL A 150 10.27 -0.79 -4.20
N MET A 151 10.54 -0.84 -2.90
CA MET A 151 9.91 0.04 -1.92
C MET A 151 10.25 1.52 -2.17
N ALA A 152 11.48 1.82 -2.59
CA ALA A 152 11.89 3.18 -2.91
C ALA A 152 11.16 3.72 -4.16
N GLN A 153 10.91 2.89 -5.18
CA GLN A 153 10.12 3.30 -6.33
C GLN A 153 8.66 3.58 -5.94
N LEU A 154 8.01 2.64 -5.25
CA LEU A 154 6.64 2.85 -4.77
C LEU A 154 6.52 4.05 -3.84
N GLY A 155 7.50 4.27 -2.96
CA GLY A 155 7.52 5.40 -2.03
C GLY A 155 7.59 6.74 -2.76
N ARG A 156 8.41 6.82 -3.83
CA ARG A 156 8.47 8.00 -4.70
C ARG A 156 7.14 8.26 -5.42
N ILE A 157 6.48 7.21 -5.90
CA ILE A 157 5.17 7.33 -6.56
C ILE A 157 4.12 7.80 -5.55
N ALA A 158 4.06 7.17 -4.36
CA ALA A 158 3.17 7.56 -3.28
C ALA A 158 3.32 9.05 -2.97
N GLU A 159 4.55 9.50 -2.67
CA GLU A 159 4.85 10.89 -2.33
C GLU A 159 4.49 11.87 -3.45
N LYS A 160 4.83 11.53 -4.71
CA LYS A 160 4.60 12.39 -5.87
C LYS A 160 3.10 12.66 -6.13
N TYR A 161 2.23 11.70 -5.83
CA TYR A 161 0.80 11.79 -6.11
C TYR A 161 -0.07 11.90 -4.87
N ASP A 162 0.53 12.11 -3.69
CA ASP A 162 -0.16 12.11 -2.39
C ASP A 162 -1.11 10.91 -2.24
N CYS A 163 -0.63 9.73 -2.66
CA CYS A 163 -1.38 8.48 -2.67
C CYS A 163 -0.92 7.59 -1.52
N ALA A 164 -1.86 7.04 -0.76
CA ALA A 164 -1.55 6.04 0.26
C ALA A 164 -1.41 4.66 -0.39
N ILE A 165 -0.29 3.98 -0.17
CA ILE A 165 -0.07 2.62 -0.68
C ILE A 165 -0.16 1.64 0.49
N LEU A 166 -1.13 0.74 0.45
CA LEU A 166 -1.32 -0.33 1.42
C LEU A 166 -0.81 -1.64 0.83
N LEU A 167 0.13 -2.27 1.51
CA LEU A 167 0.66 -3.58 1.15
C LEU A 167 0.17 -4.60 2.18
N VAL A 168 -0.60 -5.59 1.74
CA VAL A 168 -1.09 -6.66 2.61
C VAL A 168 -0.13 -7.84 2.52
N GLY A 169 0.31 -8.42 3.64
CA GLY A 169 1.27 -9.52 3.58
C GLY A 169 1.29 -10.43 4.80
N HIS A 170 2.01 -11.54 4.65
CA HIS A 170 2.28 -12.48 5.74
C HIS A 170 3.66 -12.27 6.36
N MET A 171 3.86 -12.76 7.59
CA MET A 171 5.19 -12.88 8.17
C MET A 171 5.87 -14.14 7.62
N ASN A 172 7.08 -14.04 7.07
CA ASN A 172 7.85 -15.23 6.74
C ASN A 172 8.27 -15.94 8.05
N LYS A 173 8.04 -17.26 8.12
CA LYS A 173 8.41 -18.12 9.25
C LYS A 173 9.94 -18.22 9.39
N GLY A 174 10.56 -17.21 9.99
CA GLY A 174 11.88 -17.33 10.61
C GLY A 174 11.71 -17.90 12.02
N SER A 175 12.24 -19.10 12.26
CA SER A 175 12.32 -19.73 13.58
C SER A 175 13.25 -18.92 14.49
N GLY A 176 12.70 -18.01 15.31
CA GLY A 176 13.44 -17.22 16.28
C GLY A 176 12.62 -16.09 16.88
N ASN A 177 12.59 -16.01 18.20
CA ASN A 177 11.78 -15.14 19.06
C ASN A 177 11.59 -13.65 18.65
N LYS A 178 10.38 -13.15 19.00
CA LYS A 178 9.85 -11.76 19.03
C LYS A 178 9.16 -11.26 17.75
N SER A 179 7.90 -10.88 17.93
CA SER A 179 6.94 -10.41 16.90
C SER A 179 7.28 -9.06 16.30
N SER A 180 8.09 -8.23 16.97
CA SER A 180 8.54 -6.92 16.49
C SER A 180 9.65 -6.97 15.42
N TYR A 181 10.26 -8.14 15.19
CA TYR A 181 11.52 -8.30 14.42
C TYR A 181 11.35 -9.02 13.08
N ARG A 182 10.14 -9.08 12.52
CA ARG A 182 9.86 -9.96 11.36
C ARG A 182 9.16 -9.27 10.19
N GLY A 183 9.10 -7.93 10.22
CA GLY A 183 8.43 -7.12 9.19
C GLY A 183 9.02 -7.28 7.80
N LEU A 184 10.34 -7.18 7.69
CA LEU A 184 11.17 -7.32 6.48
C LEU A 184 12.62 -7.04 6.94
N GLY A 185 13.49 -8.05 7.06
CA GLY A 185 14.94 -7.84 7.27
C GLY A 185 15.35 -6.94 8.47
N SER A 186 14.62 -6.98 9.58
CA SER A 186 14.70 -6.01 10.70
C SER A 186 15.96 -6.12 11.58
N ILE A 187 17.11 -5.79 11.00
CA ILE A 187 18.27 -5.23 11.69
C ILE A 187 18.66 -3.87 11.06
N ASP A 188 18.29 -3.57 9.81
CA ASP A 188 18.76 -2.35 9.12
C ASP A 188 17.85 -1.11 9.26
N PHE A 189 16.76 -1.19 10.03
CA PHE A 189 15.82 -0.07 10.21
C PHE A 189 15.60 0.32 11.68
N GLN A 190 16.61 0.12 12.54
CA GLN A 190 16.70 0.92 13.76
C GLN A 190 17.45 2.22 13.45
N ALA A 191 16.71 3.33 13.56
CA ALA A 191 17.18 4.71 13.46
C ALA A 191 17.52 5.21 12.04
N SER A 192 16.57 5.95 11.47
CA SER A 192 16.88 7.31 11.05
C SER A 192 15.64 8.15 11.38
N ALA A 193 15.77 8.93 12.44
CA ALA A 193 14.90 10.08 12.69
C ALA A 193 15.21 11.18 11.66
#